data_AF-A0A4Q9MYG4-F1
#
_entry.id   AF-A0A4Q9MYG4-F1
#
_cell.length_a   1.000
_cell.length_b   1.000
_cell.length_c   1.000
_cell.angle_alpha   90.00
_cell.angle_beta   90.00
_cell.angle_gamma   90.00
#
_symmetry.space_group_name_H-M   'P 1'
#
loop_
_entity.id
_entity.type
_entity.pdbx_description
1 polymer ?
#
loop_
_entity_poly.entity_id
_entity_poly.type
_entity_poly.pdbx_seq_one_letter_code
_entity_poly.pdbx_strand_id
1 'polypeptide(L)'
;MFSSLFVALALTATGVFGAPSSADTVAALKAAPAQVDRIKILDQDSDFVFNFFNATPVKGAGGELLSATVSDFPVLVNNGLAMTIGLIGPCGMNTPHSHPRGMEMLYLVNGTITTGMIAENGARFVFNTLQAGEAQVFLQGSIHYQQNELCDPILFVAALNNEDPGVESTAQRYFGLPPDVVAASLGDLGVEYVAGIEEMIPDNIALGRQECLDRCGIKRQGQPTTQRQPRNANNALPSSAATTWPSTMTKQYQPSSMSTQSTKTGNVLGALAESDSTVTANGGTSNSVLIALAAVVGAMAIGYIAIGVFWLVRRRRSAAKEANRFYVRPEMSGRSLVPTEEKYDTQ
;
A
#
# COMPACT_ATOMS: atom_id res chain seq x y z
N MET A 1 -42.29 31.26 70.16
CA MET A 1 -42.16 29.86 69.71
C MET A 1 -42.95 29.74 68.41
N PHE A 2 -42.39 28.98 67.45
CA PHE A 2 -42.89 28.65 66.11
C PHE A 2 -42.80 29.75 65.04
N SER A 3 -42.37 29.51 63.80
CA SER A 3 -41.39 28.61 63.18
C SER A 3 -41.36 29.07 61.72
N SER A 4 -40.23 29.58 61.23
CA SER A 4 -40.08 29.98 59.84
C SER A 4 -40.04 28.74 58.94
N LEU A 5 -41.02 28.56 58.04
CA LEU A 5 -41.02 27.50 57.05
C LEU A 5 -40.55 28.06 55.71
N PHE A 6 -39.25 27.96 55.44
CA PHE A 6 -38.69 28.14 54.10
C PHE A 6 -38.85 26.82 53.33
N VAL A 7 -39.72 26.80 52.32
CA VAL A 7 -39.82 25.72 51.35
C VAL A 7 -38.73 25.93 50.31
N ALA A 8 -37.65 25.16 50.39
CA ALA A 8 -36.64 25.07 49.33
C ALA A 8 -37.13 24.09 48.26
N LEU A 9 -37.56 24.61 47.11
CA LEU A 9 -37.89 23.83 45.93
C LEU A 9 -36.58 23.36 45.28
N ALA A 10 -36.18 22.12 45.52
CA ALA A 10 -35.03 21.51 44.86
C ALA A 10 -35.38 21.22 43.40
N LEU A 11 -34.86 22.04 42.49
CA LEU A 11 -34.92 21.80 41.05
C LEU A 11 -33.88 20.72 40.70
N THR A 12 -34.28 19.44 40.68
CA THR A 12 -33.44 18.37 40.15
C THR A 12 -33.43 18.47 38.64
N ALA A 13 -32.46 19.20 38.09
CA ALA A 13 -32.14 19.13 36.67
C ALA A 13 -31.55 17.73 36.39
N THR A 14 -32.40 16.79 35.97
CA THR A 14 -31.95 15.54 35.35
C THR A 14 -31.38 15.89 33.98
N GLY A 15 -30.13 16.33 33.95
CA GLY A 15 -29.36 16.39 32.72
C GLY A 15 -29.25 14.97 32.18
N VAL A 16 -29.83 14.73 31.00
CA VAL A 16 -29.53 13.53 30.22
C VAL A 16 -28.10 13.71 29.75
N PHE A 17 -27.14 13.22 30.53
CA PHE A 17 -25.76 13.10 30.06
C PHE A 17 -25.78 12.04 28.97
N GLY A 18 -25.64 12.46 27.71
CA GLY A 18 -25.38 11.54 26.61
C GLY A 18 -24.11 10.74 26.90
N ALA A 19 -23.96 9.58 26.26
CA ALA A 19 -22.73 8.83 26.34
C ALA A 19 -21.54 9.75 26.02
N PRO A 20 -20.41 9.65 26.76
CA PRO A 20 -19.25 10.50 26.53
C PRO A 20 -18.80 10.39 25.09
N SER A 21 -18.36 11.52 24.51
CA SER A 21 -17.78 11.50 23.18
C SER A 21 -16.45 10.73 23.18
N SER A 22 -15.97 10.28 22.02
CA SER A 22 -14.65 9.64 21.93
C SER A 22 -13.53 10.53 22.48
N ALA A 23 -13.63 11.85 22.27
CA ALA A 23 -12.68 12.82 22.81
C ALA A 23 -12.69 12.87 24.35
N ASP A 24 -13.86 12.80 24.98
CA ASP A 24 -14.00 12.77 26.44
C ASP A 24 -13.38 11.49 27.02
N THR A 25 -13.65 10.34 26.39
CA THR A 25 -13.06 9.06 26.78
C THR A 25 -11.54 9.08 26.64
N VAL A 26 -11.02 9.60 25.52
CA VAL A 26 -9.56 9.75 25.32
C VAL A 26 -8.93 10.66 26.39
N ALA A 27 -9.58 11.77 26.74
CA ALA A 27 -9.09 12.67 27.77
C ALA A 27 -9.05 11.99 29.15
N ALA A 28 -10.11 11.26 29.51
CA ALA A 28 -10.17 10.49 30.76
C ALA A 28 -9.09 9.41 30.83
N LEU A 29 -8.87 8.68 29.73
CA LEU A 29 -7.83 7.65 29.64
C LEU A 29 -6.42 8.20 29.78
N LYS A 30 -6.15 9.38 29.19
CA LYS A 30 -4.88 10.08 29.33
C LYS A 30 -4.63 10.56 30.76
N ALA A 31 -5.69 10.98 31.46
CA ALA A 31 -5.60 11.44 32.85
C ALA A 31 -5.47 10.29 33.88
N ALA A 32 -5.88 9.07 33.51
CA ALA A 32 -5.85 7.92 34.40
C ALA A 32 -4.40 7.45 34.70
N PRO A 33 -3.97 7.45 35.98
CA PRO A 33 -2.57 7.23 36.34
C PRO A 33 -2.13 5.77 36.19
N ALA A 34 -3.03 4.82 36.41
CA ALA A 34 -2.75 3.39 36.36
C ALA A 34 -3.65 2.67 35.35
N GLN A 35 -3.18 1.52 34.86
CA GLN A 35 -3.98 0.69 33.93
C GLN A 35 -5.30 0.25 34.57
N VAL A 36 -5.32 -0.05 35.87
CA VAL A 36 -6.55 -0.41 36.59
C VAL A 36 -7.61 0.70 36.53
N ASP A 37 -7.21 1.97 36.46
CA ASP A 37 -8.16 3.08 36.35
C ASP A 37 -8.63 3.25 34.90
N ARG A 38 -7.77 2.98 33.91
CA ARG A 38 -8.19 2.92 32.49
C ARG A 38 -9.19 1.80 32.22
N ILE A 39 -8.99 0.62 32.82
CA ILE A 39 -9.97 -0.49 32.72
C ILE A 39 -11.31 -0.13 33.39
N LYS A 40 -11.32 0.68 34.46
CA LYS A 40 -12.58 1.19 35.04
C LYS A 40 -13.30 2.20 34.14
N ILE A 41 -12.57 2.90 33.27
CA ILE A 41 -13.14 3.82 32.28
C ILE A 41 -13.72 3.04 31.10
N LEU A 42 -13.02 1.98 30.66
CA LEU A 42 -13.44 1.06 29.60
C LEU A 42 -14.13 -0.15 30.23
N ASP A 43 -15.30 0.08 30.80
CA ASP A 43 -15.99 -0.88 31.67
C ASP A 43 -16.81 -1.94 30.91
N GLN A 44 -16.86 -1.88 29.58
CA GLN A 44 -17.48 -2.90 28.73
C GLN A 44 -16.42 -3.75 28.02
N ASP A 45 -16.63 -5.07 27.96
CA ASP A 45 -15.78 -5.96 27.17
C ASP A 45 -15.69 -5.54 25.68
N SER A 46 -16.77 -4.93 25.16
CA SER A 46 -16.81 -4.40 23.79
C SER A 46 -15.87 -3.22 23.55
N ASP A 47 -15.44 -2.50 24.59
CA ASP A 47 -14.48 -1.38 24.46
C ASP A 47 -13.10 -1.83 23.99
N PHE A 48 -12.83 -3.15 24.05
CA PHE A 48 -11.59 -3.79 23.61
C PHE A 48 -11.71 -4.43 22.21
N VAL A 49 -12.84 -4.22 21.51
CA VAL A 49 -13.10 -4.80 20.20
C VAL A 49 -13.39 -3.70 19.18
N PHE A 50 -12.62 -3.67 18.10
CA PHE A 50 -12.87 -2.76 16.98
C PHE A 50 -13.36 -3.52 15.75
N ASN A 51 -14.51 -3.12 15.21
CA ASN A 51 -15.04 -3.66 13.97
C ASN A 51 -14.71 -2.73 12.80
N PHE A 52 -13.70 -3.11 12.01
CA PHE A 52 -13.28 -2.34 10.83
C PHE A 52 -14.39 -2.16 9.78
N PHE A 53 -15.34 -3.08 9.66
CA PHE A 53 -16.44 -2.96 8.69
C PHE A 53 -17.49 -1.90 9.08
N ASN A 54 -17.46 -1.44 10.34
CA ASN A 54 -18.29 -0.33 10.81
C ASN A 54 -17.50 0.99 10.87
N ALA A 55 -16.20 0.97 10.58
CA ALA A 55 -15.38 2.17 10.59
C ALA A 55 -15.78 3.12 9.45
N THR A 56 -15.52 4.41 9.62
CA THR A 56 -15.73 5.39 8.53
C THR A 56 -14.57 5.28 7.55
N PRO A 57 -14.81 4.85 6.30
CA PRO A 57 -13.74 4.66 5.32
C PRO A 57 -13.22 5.98 4.76
N VAL A 58 -11.92 6.04 4.52
CA VAL A 58 -11.31 7.01 3.59
C VAL A 58 -11.38 6.41 2.19
N LYS A 59 -12.17 7.02 1.30
CA LYS A 59 -12.41 6.51 -0.05
C LYS A 59 -11.73 7.36 -1.12
N GLY A 60 -11.27 6.69 -2.17
CA GLY A 60 -10.92 7.31 -3.43
C GLY A 60 -11.30 6.42 -4.62
N ALA A 61 -10.96 6.85 -5.83
CA ALA A 61 -11.33 6.13 -7.05
C ALA A 61 -10.71 4.72 -7.17
N GLY A 62 -9.60 4.44 -6.47
CA GLY A 62 -8.88 3.18 -6.53
C GLY A 62 -9.09 2.23 -5.34
N GLY A 63 -9.94 2.59 -4.38
CA GLY A 63 -10.16 1.77 -3.17
C GLY A 63 -10.48 2.58 -1.93
N GLU A 64 -10.36 1.93 -0.77
CA GLU A 64 -10.64 2.53 0.53
C GLU A 64 -9.73 2.01 1.65
N LEU A 65 -9.58 2.82 2.69
CA LEU A 65 -8.85 2.50 3.91
C LEU A 65 -9.79 2.55 5.11
N LEU A 66 -9.67 1.57 6.00
CA LEU A 66 -10.37 1.47 7.26
C LEU A 66 -9.32 1.51 8.38
N SER A 67 -9.29 2.56 9.18
CA SER A 67 -8.28 2.73 10.23
C SER A 67 -8.90 2.59 11.62
N ALA A 68 -8.09 2.12 12.56
CA ALA A 68 -8.34 2.14 13.99
C ALA A 68 -7.20 2.91 14.66
N THR A 69 -7.51 4.05 15.23
CA THR A 69 -6.57 4.95 15.91
C THR A 69 -7.16 5.39 17.25
N VAL A 70 -6.44 6.20 18.03
CA VAL A 70 -7.01 6.74 19.28
C VAL A 70 -8.29 7.57 19.09
N SER A 71 -8.59 8.08 17.89
CA SER A 71 -9.78 8.91 17.66
C SER A 71 -11.09 8.13 17.69
N ASP A 72 -11.05 6.88 17.25
CA ASP A 72 -12.20 5.99 17.06
C ASP A 72 -12.08 4.66 17.83
N PHE A 73 -10.89 4.33 18.33
CA PHE A 73 -10.65 3.22 19.23
C PHE A 73 -9.87 3.66 20.49
N PRO A 74 -10.55 4.31 21.47
CA PRO A 74 -9.89 4.96 22.60
C PRO A 74 -9.00 4.05 23.46
N VAL A 75 -9.25 2.74 23.49
CA VAL A 75 -8.40 1.78 24.22
C VAL A 75 -6.93 1.83 23.80
N LEU A 76 -6.65 2.32 22.59
CA LEU A 76 -5.29 2.47 22.08
C LEU A 76 -4.47 3.53 22.84
N VAL A 77 -5.10 4.41 23.63
CA VAL A 77 -4.40 5.43 24.43
C VAL A 77 -3.32 4.81 25.32
N ASN A 78 -2.08 5.31 25.16
CA ASN A 78 -0.87 4.84 25.83
C ASN A 78 -0.46 3.38 25.53
N ASN A 79 -0.94 2.79 24.43
CA ASN A 79 -0.57 1.43 24.00
C ASN A 79 0.29 1.42 22.73
N GLY A 80 0.46 2.57 22.06
CA GLY A 80 1.43 2.73 20.98
C GLY A 80 1.14 1.89 19.73
N LEU A 81 -0.13 1.60 19.45
CA LEU A 81 -0.53 0.80 18.30
C LEU A 81 -1.69 1.48 17.57
N ALA A 82 -1.62 1.51 16.25
CA ALA A 82 -2.77 1.73 15.37
C ALA A 82 -2.78 0.66 14.29
N MET A 83 -3.90 0.49 13.61
CA MET A 83 -4.04 -0.48 12.53
C MET A 83 -4.86 0.11 11.38
N THR A 84 -4.51 -0.25 10.15
CA THR A 84 -5.29 0.10 8.95
C THR A 84 -5.48 -1.13 8.08
N ILE A 85 -6.70 -1.34 7.61
CA ILE A 85 -7.02 -2.30 6.55
C ILE A 85 -7.14 -1.53 5.24
N GLY A 86 -6.35 -1.92 4.25
CA GLY A 86 -6.44 -1.38 2.91
C GLY A 86 -7.20 -2.31 1.98
N LEU A 87 -8.30 -1.82 1.41
CA LEU A 87 -9.09 -2.49 0.37
C LEU A 87 -8.78 -1.79 -0.95
N ILE A 88 -7.82 -2.33 -1.70
CA ILE A 88 -7.33 -1.69 -2.93
C ILE A 88 -7.98 -2.37 -4.12
N GLY A 89 -8.76 -1.61 -4.88
CA GLY A 89 -9.43 -2.09 -6.08
C GLY A 89 -8.45 -2.44 -7.20
N PRO A 90 -8.95 -3.01 -8.31
CA PRO A 90 -8.15 -3.29 -9.50
C PRO A 90 -7.34 -2.07 -9.94
N CYS A 91 -6.04 -2.25 -10.14
CA CYS A 91 -5.09 -1.18 -10.48
C CYS A 91 -5.08 0.02 -9.52
N GLY A 92 -5.63 -0.11 -8.31
CA GLY A 92 -5.66 0.94 -7.30
C GLY A 92 -4.28 1.23 -6.71
N MET A 93 -4.10 2.44 -6.20
CA MET A 93 -2.86 2.91 -5.60
C MET A 93 -3.14 3.70 -4.34
N ASN A 94 -2.62 3.21 -3.22
CA ASN A 94 -2.40 4.05 -2.07
C ASN A 94 -1.22 4.98 -2.41
N THR A 95 -1.57 6.22 -2.72
CA THR A 95 -0.68 7.24 -3.30
C THR A 95 0.52 7.51 -2.39
N PRO A 96 1.63 8.06 -2.90
CA PRO A 96 2.79 8.38 -2.06
C PRO A 96 2.41 9.18 -0.81
N HIS A 97 2.75 8.65 0.35
CA HIS A 97 2.48 9.24 1.66
C HIS A 97 3.55 8.87 2.68
N SER A 98 3.47 9.49 3.86
CA SER A 98 4.30 9.12 5.02
C SER A 98 3.48 9.12 6.31
N HIS A 99 4.05 8.48 7.34
CA HIS A 99 3.51 8.47 8.70
C HIS A 99 4.50 9.24 9.60
N PRO A 100 4.21 10.50 9.99
CA PRO A 100 5.18 11.33 10.69
C PRO A 100 5.49 10.84 12.12
N ARG A 101 4.57 10.09 12.75
CA ARG A 101 4.68 9.68 14.16
C ARG A 101 4.86 8.19 14.38
N GLY A 102 4.84 7.36 13.34
CA GLY A 102 5.03 5.92 13.47
C GLY A 102 5.60 5.28 12.21
N MET A 103 6.27 4.15 12.36
CA MET A 103 6.57 3.22 11.28
C MET A 103 5.36 2.32 11.02
N GLU A 104 5.29 1.77 9.83
CA GLU A 104 4.24 0.84 9.39
C GLU A 104 4.86 -0.53 9.09
N MET A 105 4.18 -1.60 9.48
CA MET A 105 4.42 -2.93 8.96
C MET A 105 3.16 -3.41 8.24
N LEU A 106 3.23 -3.49 6.92
CA LEU A 106 2.17 -3.97 6.05
C LEU A 106 2.31 -5.46 5.82
N TYR A 107 1.23 -6.21 6.05
CA TYR A 107 1.07 -7.62 5.70
C TYR A 107 0.05 -7.75 4.56
N LEU A 108 0.43 -8.42 3.48
CA LEU A 108 -0.46 -8.66 2.35
C LEU A 108 -1.30 -9.92 2.58
N VAL A 109 -2.63 -9.80 2.50
CA VAL A 109 -3.56 -10.91 2.77
C VAL A 109 -3.84 -11.74 1.53
N ASN A 110 -4.09 -11.10 0.38
CA ASN A 110 -4.35 -11.79 -0.88
C ASN A 110 -3.70 -11.07 -2.08
N GLY A 111 -3.54 -11.80 -3.19
CA GLY A 111 -3.00 -11.26 -4.43
C GLY A 111 -1.52 -10.88 -4.34
N THR A 112 -1.15 -9.85 -5.09
CA THR A 112 0.19 -9.27 -5.12
C THR A 112 0.10 -7.75 -5.11
N ILE A 113 1.09 -7.09 -4.51
CA ILE A 113 1.16 -5.62 -4.47
C ILE A 113 2.60 -5.19 -4.70
N THR A 114 2.80 -4.15 -5.52
CA THR A 114 4.12 -3.52 -5.61
C THR A 114 4.19 -2.35 -4.64
N THR A 115 5.33 -2.22 -3.98
CA THR A 115 5.58 -1.18 -2.98
C THR A 115 6.85 -0.43 -3.33
N GLY A 116 6.91 0.83 -2.93
CA GLY A 116 8.11 1.64 -3.01
C GLY A 116 8.28 2.46 -1.75
N MET A 117 9.51 2.67 -1.31
CA MET A 117 9.85 3.48 -0.14
C MET A 117 11.16 4.21 -0.36
N ILE A 118 11.21 5.46 0.09
CA ILE A 118 12.43 6.24 0.31
C ILE A 118 12.42 6.82 1.72
N ALA A 119 13.49 6.56 2.48
CA ALA A 119 13.57 6.94 3.89
C ALA A 119 13.99 8.40 4.08
N GLU A 120 15.24 8.73 3.71
CA GLU A 120 15.82 10.06 3.88
C GLU A 120 16.84 10.37 2.78
N ASN A 121 17.38 11.59 2.78
CA ASN A 121 18.37 12.04 1.79
C ASN A 121 19.60 11.13 1.76
N GLY A 122 19.96 10.66 0.57
CA GLY A 122 21.09 9.75 0.36
C GLY A 122 20.75 8.27 0.55
N ALA A 123 19.57 7.93 1.07
CA ALA A 123 19.10 6.55 1.09
C ALA A 123 18.77 6.06 -0.34
N ARG A 124 19.04 4.78 -0.62
CA ARG A 124 18.57 4.15 -1.86
C ARG A 124 17.05 3.99 -1.86
N PHE A 125 16.46 3.93 -3.05
CA PHE A 125 15.08 3.49 -3.21
C PHE A 125 14.95 2.00 -2.85
N VAL A 126 13.87 1.66 -2.14
CA VAL A 126 13.49 0.29 -1.81
C VAL A 126 12.23 -0.04 -2.59
N PHE A 127 12.26 -1.11 -3.37
CA PHE A 127 11.14 -1.57 -4.20
C PHE A 127 10.95 -3.06 -4.03
N ASN A 128 9.72 -3.51 -3.80
CA ASN A 128 9.39 -4.93 -3.70
C ASN A 128 8.04 -5.23 -4.39
N THR A 129 7.87 -6.49 -4.77
CA THR A 129 6.56 -7.07 -5.13
C THR A 129 6.23 -8.09 -4.06
N LEU A 130 5.29 -7.77 -3.18
CA LEU A 130 4.86 -8.68 -2.12
C LEU A 130 3.84 -9.66 -2.68
N GLN A 131 3.92 -10.89 -2.20
CA GLN A 131 2.95 -11.96 -2.35
C GLN A 131 2.10 -12.07 -1.09
N ALA A 132 0.90 -12.65 -1.21
CA ALA A 132 0.07 -12.99 -0.06
C ALA A 132 0.87 -13.78 0.99
N GLY A 133 0.78 -13.37 2.25
CA GLY A 133 1.55 -13.93 3.35
C GLY A 133 2.88 -13.23 3.64
N GLU A 134 3.31 -12.29 2.80
CA GLU A 134 4.52 -11.50 3.01
C GLU A 134 4.22 -10.17 3.70
N ALA A 135 5.23 -9.62 4.38
CA ALA A 135 5.16 -8.33 5.02
C ALA A 135 6.32 -7.42 4.60
N GLN A 136 6.07 -6.11 4.58
CA GLN A 136 7.09 -5.09 4.42
C GLN A 136 6.97 -4.00 5.49
N VAL A 137 8.12 -3.55 5.96
CA VAL A 137 8.25 -2.39 6.84
C VAL A 137 8.42 -1.11 6.02
N PHE A 138 7.69 -0.06 6.42
CA PHE A 138 7.90 1.32 6.02
C PHE A 138 8.35 2.12 7.25
N LEU A 139 9.49 2.81 7.14
CA LEU A 139 10.08 3.52 8.26
C LEU A 139 9.27 4.77 8.61
N GLN A 140 9.31 5.18 9.88
CA GLN A 140 8.68 6.43 10.31
C GLN A 140 9.17 7.60 9.47
N GLY A 141 8.24 8.40 8.96
CA GLY A 141 8.51 9.56 8.09
C GLY A 141 8.96 9.24 6.67
N SER A 142 9.18 7.96 6.32
CA SER A 142 9.56 7.59 4.95
C SER A 142 8.40 7.81 3.97
N ILE A 143 8.70 8.35 2.79
CA ILE A 143 7.72 8.44 1.71
C ILE A 143 7.61 7.05 1.08
N HIS A 144 6.40 6.52 1.04
CA HIS A 144 6.12 5.20 0.48
C HIS A 144 4.76 5.15 -0.20
N TYR A 145 4.56 4.11 -1.01
CA TYR A 145 3.30 3.86 -1.72
C TYR A 145 3.06 2.37 -1.86
N GLN A 146 1.80 2.02 -2.15
CA GLN A 146 1.41 0.67 -2.50
C GLN A 146 0.51 0.67 -3.74
N GLN A 147 0.81 -0.20 -4.69
CA GLN A 147 0.15 -0.28 -5.99
C GLN A 147 -0.32 -1.71 -6.22
N ASN A 148 -1.64 -1.89 -6.34
CA ASN A 148 -2.21 -3.13 -6.85
C ASN A 148 -1.94 -3.21 -8.35
N GLU A 149 -1.22 -4.24 -8.80
CA GLU A 149 -0.93 -4.47 -10.22
C GLU A 149 -1.92 -5.47 -10.86
N LEU A 150 -2.88 -5.97 -10.11
CA LEU A 150 -3.85 -6.95 -10.56
C LEU A 150 -5.12 -6.29 -11.09
N CYS A 151 -5.84 -7.05 -11.91
CA CYS A 151 -7.19 -6.71 -12.37
C CYS A 151 -8.27 -7.09 -11.35
N ASP A 152 -7.87 -7.70 -10.23
CA ASP A 152 -8.71 -8.09 -9.12
C ASP A 152 -8.35 -7.26 -7.87
N PRO A 153 -9.29 -7.04 -6.94
CA PRO A 153 -9.03 -6.32 -5.70
C PRO A 153 -8.09 -7.10 -4.76
N ILE A 154 -7.32 -6.37 -3.96
CA ILE A 154 -6.45 -6.91 -2.92
C ILE A 154 -6.72 -6.27 -1.56
N LEU A 155 -6.31 -6.97 -0.51
CA LEU A 155 -6.43 -6.57 0.88
C LEU A 155 -5.06 -6.65 1.55
N PHE A 156 -4.69 -5.59 2.27
CA PHE A 156 -3.56 -5.62 3.19
C PHE A 156 -3.97 -5.15 4.59
N VAL A 157 -3.18 -5.55 5.59
CA VAL A 157 -3.29 -5.08 6.97
C VAL A 157 -2.00 -4.39 7.36
N ALA A 158 -2.09 -3.15 7.81
CA ALA A 158 -0.97 -2.33 8.24
C ALA A 158 -1.04 -2.13 9.76
N ALA A 159 0.00 -2.55 10.49
CA ALA A 159 0.17 -2.25 11.90
C ALA A 159 1.16 -1.09 12.05
N LEU A 160 0.81 -0.09 12.87
CA LEU A 160 1.63 1.10 13.09
C LEU A 160 2.05 1.17 14.54
N ASN A 161 3.31 1.46 14.81
CA ASN A 161 3.86 1.51 16.18
C ASN A 161 3.59 2.84 16.92
N ASN A 162 2.51 3.51 16.54
CA ASN A 162 1.98 4.68 17.22
C ASN A 162 0.46 4.65 17.10
N GLU A 163 -0.22 4.95 18.20
CA GLU A 163 -1.67 5.01 18.32
C GLU A 163 -2.31 6.21 17.60
N ASP A 164 -1.52 7.23 17.30
CA ASP A 164 -1.78 8.33 16.36
C ASP A 164 -0.58 8.47 15.40
N PRO A 165 -0.49 7.64 14.34
CA PRO A 165 0.64 7.67 13.43
C PRO A 165 0.68 8.92 12.55
N GLY A 166 -0.49 9.54 12.33
CA GLY A 166 -0.71 10.56 11.32
C GLY A 166 -0.57 10.02 9.90
N VAL A 167 -1.06 10.76 8.91
CA VAL A 167 -0.79 10.47 7.50
C VAL A 167 -0.54 11.77 6.75
N GLU A 168 0.52 11.80 5.95
CA GLU A 168 0.88 12.93 5.11
C GLU A 168 0.92 12.47 3.65
N SER A 169 -0.15 12.72 2.90
CA SER A 169 -0.19 12.41 1.46
C SER A 169 0.72 13.37 0.68
N THR A 170 1.84 12.87 0.18
CA THR A 170 2.98 13.71 -0.23
C THR A 170 2.59 14.80 -1.23
N ALA A 171 1.83 14.45 -2.28
CA ALA A 171 1.44 15.38 -3.32
C ALA A 171 0.50 16.49 -2.80
N GLN A 172 -0.57 16.12 -2.11
CA GLN A 172 -1.56 17.06 -1.57
C GLN A 172 -0.92 18.04 -0.58
N ARG A 173 0.08 17.60 0.18
CA ARG A 173 0.71 18.36 1.25
C ARG A 173 1.79 19.29 0.69
N TYR A 174 2.61 18.81 -0.24
CA TYR A 174 3.62 19.61 -0.92
C TYR A 174 3.01 20.71 -1.79
N PHE A 175 2.02 20.38 -2.64
CA PHE A 175 1.34 21.39 -3.46
C PHE A 175 0.39 22.29 -2.65
N GLY A 176 0.09 21.93 -1.41
CA GLY A 176 -0.66 22.76 -0.46
C GLY A 176 0.15 23.90 0.18
N LEU A 177 1.47 23.93 0.00
CA LEU A 177 2.33 25.06 0.37
C LEU A 177 2.01 26.29 -0.50
N PRO A 178 2.48 27.50 -0.11
CA PRO A 178 2.38 28.67 -0.99
C PRO A 178 2.89 28.34 -2.41
N PRO A 179 2.09 28.59 -3.46
CA PRO A 179 2.44 28.17 -4.81
C PRO A 179 3.75 28.75 -5.35
N ASP A 180 4.11 29.96 -4.93
CA ASP A 180 5.38 30.62 -5.26
C ASP A 180 6.58 29.91 -4.61
N VAL A 181 6.43 29.43 -3.38
CA VAL A 181 7.42 28.57 -2.71
C VAL A 181 7.58 27.25 -3.47
N VAL A 182 6.47 26.60 -3.84
CA VAL A 182 6.52 25.35 -4.62
C VAL A 182 7.15 25.59 -5.98
N ALA A 183 6.75 26.65 -6.70
CA ALA A 183 7.30 27.01 -7.99
C ALA A 183 8.81 27.22 -7.92
N ALA A 184 9.28 27.97 -6.93
CA ALA A 184 10.71 28.18 -6.70
C ALA A 184 11.43 26.86 -6.42
N SER A 185 10.85 25.98 -5.60
CA SER A 185 11.46 24.68 -5.26
C SER A 185 11.48 23.67 -6.42
N LEU A 186 10.62 23.86 -7.43
CA LEU A 186 10.56 23.06 -8.66
C LEU A 186 11.38 23.66 -9.82
N GLY A 187 12.27 24.61 -9.54
CA GLY A 187 13.13 25.23 -10.56
C GLY A 187 12.46 26.37 -11.33
N ASP A 188 11.63 27.16 -10.64
CA ASP A 188 10.88 28.30 -11.18
C ASP A 188 9.86 27.92 -12.26
N LEU A 189 9.04 26.92 -11.92
CA LEU A 189 8.02 26.37 -12.83
C LEU A 189 6.84 27.32 -13.11
N GLY A 190 6.73 28.41 -12.34
CA GLY A 190 5.61 29.36 -12.38
C GLY A 190 4.45 28.99 -11.46
N VAL A 191 3.84 30.01 -10.87
CA VAL A 191 2.75 29.86 -9.88
C VAL A 191 1.50 29.25 -10.50
N GLU A 192 1.14 29.69 -11.72
CA GLU A 192 -0.03 29.22 -12.45
C GLU A 192 0.08 27.72 -12.78
N TYR A 193 1.30 27.25 -13.08
CA TYR A 193 1.56 25.84 -13.36
C TYR A 193 1.38 24.98 -12.11
N VAL A 194 1.92 25.44 -10.98
CA VAL A 194 1.80 24.76 -9.69
C VAL A 194 0.34 24.68 -9.25
N ALA A 195 -0.38 25.81 -9.27
CA ALA A 195 -1.80 25.84 -8.93
C ALA A 195 -2.59 24.91 -9.87
N GLY A 196 -2.21 24.87 -11.14
CA GLY A 196 -2.79 23.98 -12.11
C GLY A 196 -2.54 22.49 -11.86
N ILE A 197 -1.34 22.10 -11.43
CA ILE A 197 -1.06 20.73 -11.01
C ILE A 197 -1.90 20.37 -9.80
N GLU A 198 -1.95 21.24 -8.80
CA GLU A 198 -2.67 21.00 -7.55
C GLU A 198 -4.14 20.62 -7.80
N GLU A 199 -4.82 21.29 -8.74
CA GLU A 199 -6.21 20.98 -9.11
C GLU A 199 -6.42 19.57 -9.67
N MET A 200 -5.37 18.94 -10.21
CA MET A 200 -5.43 17.61 -10.81
C MET A 200 -4.99 16.49 -9.86
N ILE A 201 -4.49 16.82 -8.66
CA ILE A 201 -4.02 15.81 -7.70
C ILE A 201 -5.23 15.01 -7.22
N PRO A 202 -5.29 13.69 -7.49
CA PRO A 202 -6.41 12.86 -7.07
C PRO A 202 -6.39 12.62 -5.56
N ASP A 203 -7.55 12.29 -5.03
CA ASP A 203 -7.70 11.79 -3.67
C ASP A 203 -7.02 10.43 -3.52
N ASN A 204 -6.51 10.20 -2.31
CA ASN A 204 -6.10 8.87 -1.90
C ASN A 204 -7.36 8.07 -1.54
N ILE A 205 -7.60 6.86 -2.03
CA ILE A 205 -6.81 5.97 -2.91
C ILE A 205 -7.09 6.30 -4.40
N ALA A 206 -6.06 6.41 -5.22
CA ALA A 206 -6.21 6.78 -6.64
C ALA A 206 -6.19 5.55 -7.57
N LEU A 207 -6.69 5.69 -8.78
CA LEU A 207 -6.34 4.79 -9.89
C LEU A 207 -4.85 4.94 -10.20
N GLY A 208 -4.15 3.81 -10.15
CA GLY A 208 -2.71 3.71 -10.17
C GLY A 208 -2.08 3.82 -11.55
N ARG A 209 -1.13 2.95 -11.89
CA ARG A 209 -0.35 3.06 -13.13
C ARG A 209 -1.19 2.82 -14.39
N GLN A 210 -0.92 3.61 -15.43
CA GLN A 210 -1.66 3.48 -16.69
C GLN A 210 -1.50 2.10 -17.34
N GLU A 211 -0.30 1.52 -17.28
CA GLU A 211 -0.03 0.20 -17.85
C GLU A 211 -0.98 -0.87 -17.28
N CYS A 212 -1.23 -0.87 -15.96
CA CYS A 212 -2.20 -1.76 -15.34
C CYS A 212 -3.62 -1.49 -15.85
N LEU A 213 -4.02 -0.21 -15.91
CA LEU A 213 -5.35 0.18 -16.38
C LEU A 213 -5.61 -0.31 -17.80
N ASP A 214 -4.65 -0.13 -18.71
CA ASP A 214 -4.74 -0.59 -20.09
C ASP A 214 -4.81 -2.13 -20.16
N ARG A 215 -3.95 -2.82 -19.39
CA ARG A 215 -3.93 -4.29 -19.29
C ARG A 215 -5.25 -4.87 -18.79
N CYS A 216 -5.89 -4.19 -17.84
CA CYS A 216 -7.15 -4.62 -17.22
C CYS A 216 -8.40 -4.04 -17.90
N GLY A 217 -8.26 -3.25 -18.97
CA GLY A 217 -9.38 -2.62 -19.67
C GLY A 217 -10.13 -1.56 -18.84
N ILE A 218 -9.48 -0.97 -17.83
CA ILE A 218 -10.06 0.03 -16.95
C ILE A 218 -9.77 1.42 -17.53
N LYS A 219 -10.81 2.22 -17.73
CA LYS A 219 -10.64 3.61 -18.20
C LYS A 219 -10.42 4.54 -17.00
N ARG A 220 -9.35 5.34 -17.03
CA ARG A 220 -9.17 6.43 -16.07
C ARG A 220 -10.25 7.49 -16.31
N GLN A 221 -11.28 7.47 -15.48
CA GLN A 221 -12.28 8.53 -15.43
C GLN A 221 -11.78 9.69 -14.57
N GLY A 222 -12.53 10.80 -14.53
CA GLY A 222 -12.24 11.88 -13.59
C GLY A 222 -12.18 11.35 -12.17
N GLN A 223 -11.11 11.69 -11.44
CA GLN A 223 -10.91 11.27 -10.06
C GLN A 223 -11.29 12.42 -9.12
N PRO A 224 -11.84 12.13 -7.93
CA PRO A 224 -12.12 13.17 -6.95
C PRO A 224 -10.81 13.83 -6.49
N THR A 225 -10.88 15.12 -6.16
CA THR A 225 -9.73 15.97 -5.75
C THR A 225 -10.08 16.77 -4.48
N THR A 226 -10.86 16.15 -3.60
CA THR A 226 -11.42 16.75 -2.38
C THR A 226 -10.45 16.78 -1.20
N GLN A 227 -9.40 15.96 -1.21
CA GLN A 227 -8.39 15.82 -0.14
C GLN A 227 -7.24 16.83 -0.25
N ARG A 228 -7.38 17.85 -1.10
CA ARG A 228 -6.42 18.96 -1.23
C ARG A 228 -6.29 19.73 0.09
N GLN A 229 -5.13 20.34 0.28
CA GLN A 229 -4.91 21.17 1.45
C GLN A 229 -5.78 22.43 1.42
N PRO A 230 -6.60 22.69 2.45
CA PRO A 230 -7.35 23.93 2.52
C PRO A 230 -6.42 25.15 2.50
N ARG A 231 -6.81 26.15 1.73
CA ARG A 231 -6.09 27.43 1.64
C ARG A 231 -6.56 28.39 2.74
N ASN A 232 -5.62 29.04 3.40
CA ASN A 232 -5.80 30.13 4.34
C ASN A 232 -4.79 31.25 4.02
N ALA A 233 -4.73 32.31 4.84
CA ALA A 233 -3.85 33.46 4.59
C ALA A 233 -2.36 33.11 4.48
N ASN A 234 -1.91 32.01 5.10
CA ASN A 234 -0.50 31.60 5.16
C ASN A 234 -0.08 30.67 4.00
N ASN A 235 -1.03 30.17 3.21
CA ASN A 235 -0.77 29.39 2.01
C ASN A 235 -1.66 29.82 0.84
N ALA A 236 -2.05 31.10 0.80
CA ALA A 236 -2.88 31.65 -0.26
C ALA A 236 -2.14 31.67 -1.61
N LEU A 237 -2.91 31.73 -2.71
CA LEU A 237 -2.35 32.08 -4.01
C LEU A 237 -1.85 33.54 -3.96
N PRO A 238 -0.72 33.88 -4.61
CA PRO A 238 -0.27 35.26 -4.74
C PRO A 238 -1.35 36.13 -5.41
N SER A 239 -1.53 37.36 -4.92
CA SER A 239 -2.58 38.29 -5.40
C SER A 239 -2.51 38.63 -6.90
N SER A 240 -1.36 38.41 -7.55
CA SER A 240 -1.13 38.64 -8.98
C SER A 240 -1.15 37.38 -9.84
N ALA A 241 -1.31 36.20 -9.24
CA ALA A 241 -1.34 34.95 -9.97
C ALA A 241 -2.69 34.77 -10.67
N ALA A 242 -2.67 34.55 -11.98
CA ALA A 242 -3.89 34.22 -12.69
C ALA A 242 -4.39 32.85 -12.20
N THR A 243 -5.62 32.78 -11.68
CA THR A 243 -6.28 31.53 -11.25
C THR A 243 -6.62 30.58 -12.39
N THR A 244 -6.11 30.83 -13.59
CA THR A 244 -6.45 30.11 -14.81
C THR A 244 -5.25 29.35 -15.33
N TRP A 245 -5.42 28.03 -15.39
CA TRP A 245 -4.62 27.11 -16.20
C TRP A 245 -4.27 27.76 -17.56
N PRO A 246 -2.99 27.82 -17.95
CA PRO A 246 -2.61 28.31 -19.27
C PRO A 246 -3.32 27.48 -20.35
N SER A 247 -4.03 28.14 -21.28
CA SER A 247 -4.80 27.47 -22.35
C SER A 247 -3.95 26.66 -23.32
N THR A 248 -2.63 26.83 -23.28
CA THR A 248 -1.63 26.05 -24.03
C THR A 248 -1.39 24.66 -23.43
N MET A 249 -1.98 24.38 -22.27
CA MET A 249 -1.80 23.13 -21.56
C MET A 249 -3.05 22.28 -21.74
N THR A 250 -2.89 21.06 -22.27
CA THR A 250 -3.98 20.10 -22.43
C THR A 250 -4.23 19.33 -21.14
N LYS A 251 -5.49 19.29 -20.68
CA LYS A 251 -5.99 18.46 -19.56
C LYS A 251 -5.86 16.94 -19.77
N GLN A 252 -5.21 16.50 -20.85
CA GLN A 252 -5.15 15.09 -21.22
C GLN A 252 -3.76 14.51 -20.95
N TYR A 253 -3.75 13.52 -20.05
CA TYR A 253 -2.88 12.38 -20.22
C TYR A 253 -3.12 11.82 -21.63
N GLN A 254 -2.22 12.13 -22.57
CA GLN A 254 -2.08 11.38 -23.80
C GLN A 254 -1.28 10.12 -23.42
N PRO A 255 -1.87 8.92 -23.46
CA PRO A 255 -1.04 7.73 -23.50
C PRO A 255 -0.13 7.93 -24.71
N SER A 256 1.19 7.92 -24.50
CA SER A 256 2.10 7.76 -25.61
C SER A 256 1.58 6.56 -26.39
N SER A 257 1.10 6.78 -27.62
CA SER A 257 0.85 5.69 -28.54
C SER A 257 2.09 4.83 -28.47
N MET A 258 1.96 3.60 -27.96
CA MET A 258 3.03 2.64 -28.04
C MET A 258 3.43 2.60 -29.52
N SER A 259 4.52 3.28 -29.84
CA SER A 259 5.34 2.85 -30.95
C SER A 259 5.58 1.39 -30.64
N THR A 260 5.02 0.52 -31.48
CA THR A 260 5.48 -0.86 -31.60
C THR A 260 6.91 -0.81 -32.13
N GLN A 261 7.85 -0.28 -31.34
CA GLN A 261 9.19 -0.81 -31.33
C GLN A 261 9.05 -2.16 -30.68
N SER A 262 8.99 -3.17 -31.55
CA SER A 262 9.35 -4.53 -31.22
C SER A 262 10.71 -4.48 -30.51
N THR A 263 10.67 -4.38 -29.19
CA THR A 263 11.78 -4.77 -28.34
C THR A 263 11.91 -6.25 -28.66
N LYS A 264 12.88 -6.59 -29.52
CA LYS A 264 13.33 -7.96 -29.72
C LYS A 264 13.64 -8.49 -28.33
N THR A 265 12.68 -9.20 -27.74
CA THR A 265 12.98 -10.19 -26.71
C THR A 265 14.00 -11.09 -27.35
N GLY A 266 15.23 -11.01 -26.84
CA GLY A 266 16.34 -11.86 -27.26
C GLY A 266 15.89 -13.29 -27.09
N ASN A 267 15.46 -13.88 -28.20
CA ASN A 267 15.13 -15.28 -28.28
C ASN A 267 16.46 -16.02 -28.23
N VAL A 268 16.85 -16.50 -27.04
CA VAL A 268 18.12 -17.21 -26.77
C VAL A 268 18.18 -18.60 -27.48
N LEU A 269 17.25 -18.87 -28.39
CA LEU A 269 17.16 -20.11 -29.18
C LEU A 269 17.37 -19.90 -30.69
N GLY A 270 17.63 -18.68 -31.16
CA GLY A 270 17.86 -18.39 -32.60
C GLY A 270 19.33 -18.20 -33.01
N ALA A 271 20.28 -18.16 -32.06
CA ALA A 271 21.67 -17.79 -32.32
C ALA A 271 22.61 -18.98 -32.62
N LEU A 272 22.11 -20.05 -33.25
CA LEU A 272 22.94 -21.19 -33.69
C LEU A 272 22.76 -21.55 -35.18
N ALA A 273 22.10 -20.72 -35.97
CA ALA A 273 21.90 -20.99 -37.39
C ALA A 273 22.11 -19.75 -38.25
N GLU A 274 23.29 -19.13 -38.17
CA GLU A 274 23.83 -18.31 -39.26
C GLU A 274 25.31 -17.99 -39.01
N SER A 275 26.16 -18.93 -39.38
CA SER A 275 27.57 -18.65 -39.69
C SER A 275 28.08 -19.76 -40.60
N ASP A 276 27.52 -19.84 -41.81
CA ASP A 276 28.11 -20.64 -42.88
C ASP A 276 29.15 -19.77 -43.60
N SER A 277 30.26 -19.54 -42.91
CA SER A 277 31.48 -19.00 -43.50
C SER A 277 32.34 -20.18 -43.93
N THR A 278 32.40 -20.37 -45.25
CA THR A 278 33.28 -21.27 -45.98
C THR A 278 34.72 -21.14 -45.51
N VAL A 279 35.19 -22.15 -44.76
CA VAL A 279 36.62 -22.39 -44.54
C VAL A 279 36.99 -23.64 -45.32
N THR A 280 37.70 -23.43 -46.42
CA THR A 280 38.47 -24.44 -47.14
C THR A 280 39.50 -25.04 -46.19
N ALA A 281 39.32 -26.31 -45.81
CA ALA A 281 40.33 -27.09 -45.11
C ALA A 281 40.70 -28.32 -45.93
N ASN A 282 41.85 -28.23 -46.61
CA ASN A 282 42.64 -29.37 -47.04
C ASN A 282 43.09 -30.16 -45.80
N GLY A 283 42.90 -31.48 -45.79
CA GLY A 283 43.60 -32.40 -44.87
C GLY A 283 42.66 -33.32 -44.08
N GLY A 284 42.75 -34.63 -44.33
CA GLY A 284 41.88 -35.64 -43.72
C GLY A 284 41.99 -35.74 -42.20
N THR A 285 40.85 -35.67 -41.52
CA THR A 285 40.71 -35.94 -40.08
C THR A 285 40.63 -37.44 -39.82
N SER A 286 41.54 -37.97 -39.01
CA SER A 286 41.57 -39.38 -38.60
C SER A 286 40.43 -39.71 -37.61
N ASN A 287 39.81 -40.88 -37.78
CA ASN A 287 38.70 -41.42 -36.97
C ASN A 287 38.90 -41.37 -35.44
N SER A 288 40.14 -41.27 -34.95
CA SER A 288 40.46 -41.16 -33.52
C SER A 288 39.95 -39.87 -32.87
N VAL A 289 39.94 -38.74 -33.59
CA VAL A 289 39.53 -37.44 -33.03
C VAL A 289 38.01 -37.34 -32.90
N LEU A 290 37.27 -37.90 -33.87
CA LEU A 290 35.80 -37.98 -33.83
C LEU A 290 35.31 -38.89 -32.71
N ILE A 291 35.97 -40.03 -32.48
CA ILE A 291 35.63 -40.95 -31.38
C ILE A 291 35.91 -40.30 -30.02
N ALA A 292 37.04 -39.58 -29.89
CA ALA A 292 37.37 -38.85 -28.66
C ALA A 292 36.36 -37.74 -28.36
N LEU A 293 35.95 -36.96 -29.37
CA LEU A 293 34.92 -35.94 -29.22
C LEU A 293 33.56 -36.52 -28.84
N ALA A 294 33.13 -37.62 -29.46
CA ALA A 294 31.88 -38.29 -29.12
C ALA A 294 31.85 -38.80 -27.67
N ALA A 295 32.98 -39.33 -27.17
CA ALA A 295 33.09 -39.79 -25.79
C ALA A 295 32.98 -38.63 -24.78
N VAL A 296 33.62 -37.49 -25.06
CA VAL A 296 33.56 -36.30 -24.19
C VAL A 296 32.14 -35.71 -24.16
N VAL A 297 31.49 -35.59 -25.31
CA VAL A 297 30.11 -35.08 -25.39
C VAL A 297 29.14 -36.02 -24.69
N GLY A 298 29.32 -37.34 -24.83
CA GLY A 298 28.54 -38.35 -24.11
C GLY A 298 28.66 -38.22 -22.58
N ALA A 299 29.88 -38.02 -22.07
CA ALA A 299 30.11 -37.84 -20.64
C ALA A 299 29.45 -36.55 -20.09
N MET A 300 29.51 -35.45 -20.85
CA MET A 300 28.84 -34.20 -20.45
C MET A 300 27.31 -34.36 -20.44
N ALA A 301 26.73 -35.02 -21.44
CA ALA A 301 25.28 -35.25 -21.49
C ALA A 301 24.77 -36.04 -20.28
N ILE A 302 25.50 -37.08 -19.88
CA ILE A 302 25.18 -37.87 -18.67
C ILE A 302 25.29 -36.99 -17.41
N GLY A 303 26.31 -36.13 -17.32
CA GLY A 303 26.46 -35.18 -16.23
C GLY A 303 25.28 -34.22 -16.09
N TYR A 304 24.80 -33.63 -17.19
CA TYR A 304 23.66 -32.73 -17.17
C TYR A 304 22.35 -33.45 -16.79
N ILE A 305 22.16 -34.70 -17.22
CA ILE A 305 21.00 -35.50 -16.82
C ILE A 305 21.05 -35.79 -15.32
N ALA A 306 22.21 -36.15 -14.76
CA ALA A 306 22.37 -36.39 -13.33
C ALA A 306 22.07 -35.14 -12.49
N ILE A 307 22.53 -33.96 -12.94
CA ILE A 307 22.22 -32.68 -12.29
C ILE A 307 20.72 -32.37 -12.35
N GLY A 308 20.07 -32.61 -13.49
CA GLY A 308 18.62 -32.42 -13.66
C GLY A 308 17.80 -33.32 -12.73
N VAL A 309 18.18 -34.60 -12.63
CA VAL A 309 17.56 -35.56 -11.70
C VAL A 309 17.77 -35.15 -10.25
N PHE A 310 18.99 -34.75 -9.88
CA PHE A 310 19.29 -34.28 -8.51
C PHE A 310 18.48 -33.03 -8.15
N TRP A 311 18.35 -32.08 -9.08
CA TRP A 311 17.53 -30.88 -8.90
C TRP A 311 16.04 -31.22 -8.73
N LEU A 312 15.50 -32.13 -9.56
CA LEU A 312 14.11 -32.60 -9.43
C LEU A 312 13.84 -33.30 -8.09
N VAL A 313 14.77 -34.15 -7.64
CA VAL A 313 14.65 -34.84 -6.34
C VAL A 313 14.72 -33.83 -5.19
N ARG A 314 15.63 -32.85 -5.25
CA ARG A 314 15.74 -31.78 -4.24
C ARG A 314 14.50 -30.89 -4.22
N ARG A 315 13.94 -30.55 -5.39
CA ARG A 315 12.69 -29.77 -5.50
C ARG A 315 11.52 -30.51 -4.87
N ARG A 316 11.37 -31.81 -5.15
CA ARG A 316 10.34 -32.66 -4.51
C ARG A 316 10.51 -32.76 -3.00
N ARG A 317 11.75 -32.92 -2.50
CA ARG A 317 12.02 -32.95 -1.06
C ARG A 317 11.77 -31.61 -0.37
N SER A 318 11.98 -30.49 -1.05
CA SER A 318 11.73 -29.14 -0.52
C SER A 318 10.22 -28.87 -0.43
N ALA A 319 9.46 -29.22 -1.48
CA ALA A 319 8.00 -29.14 -1.48
C ALA A 319 7.38 -30.03 -0.37
N ALA A 320 7.93 -31.22 -0.13
CA ALA A 320 7.49 -32.10 0.96
C ALA A 320 7.85 -31.57 2.37
N LYS A 321 8.87 -30.72 2.50
CA LYS A 321 9.21 -30.02 3.75
C LYS A 321 8.34 -28.78 3.98
N GLU A 322 7.98 -28.06 2.92
CA GLU A 322 7.05 -26.91 3.01
C GLU A 322 5.62 -27.36 3.37
N ALA A 323 5.15 -28.48 2.83
CA ALA A 323 3.84 -29.05 3.19
C ALA A 323 3.73 -29.43 4.69
N ASN A 324 4.85 -29.62 5.39
CA ASN A 324 4.89 -30.04 6.79
C ASN A 324 5.26 -28.91 7.77
N ARG A 325 5.33 -27.65 7.32
CA ARG A 325 5.80 -26.52 8.16
C ARG A 325 4.70 -25.73 8.86
N PHE A 326 3.44 -26.05 8.60
CA PHE A 326 2.31 -25.42 9.29
C PHE A 326 1.76 -26.39 10.33
N TYR A 327 1.88 -26.04 11.61
CA TYR A 327 1.09 -26.69 12.65
C TYR A 327 -0.38 -26.27 12.44
N VAL A 328 -1.13 -27.12 11.73
CA VAL A 328 -2.58 -27.01 11.64
C VAL A 328 -3.13 -27.73 12.86
N ARG A 329 -3.86 -27.03 13.74
CA ARG A 329 -4.56 -27.69 14.83
C ARG A 329 -5.44 -28.81 14.25
N PRO A 330 -5.47 -30.02 14.84
CA PRO A 330 -6.17 -31.17 14.26
C PRO A 330 -7.63 -30.86 13.87
N GLU A 331 -8.32 -30.02 14.64
CA GLU A 331 -9.69 -29.57 14.35
C GLU A 331 -9.86 -28.63 13.13
N MET A 332 -8.76 -28.12 12.55
CA MET A 332 -8.76 -27.21 11.40
C MET A 332 -8.25 -27.84 10.10
N SER A 333 -7.92 -29.14 10.12
CA SER A 333 -7.59 -29.88 8.90
C SER A 333 -8.80 -29.87 7.96
N GLY A 334 -8.65 -29.30 6.76
CA GLY A 334 -9.70 -29.25 5.75
C GLY A 334 -10.61 -28.01 5.79
N ARG A 335 -10.32 -27.00 6.63
CA ARG A 335 -10.98 -25.68 6.55
C ARG A 335 -10.05 -24.70 5.83
N SER A 336 -10.60 -23.90 4.91
CA SER A 336 -9.85 -22.80 4.27
C SER A 336 -9.33 -21.85 5.35
N LEU A 337 -8.04 -21.55 5.33
CA LEU A 337 -7.37 -20.65 6.30
C LEU A 337 -7.74 -19.17 6.09
N VAL A 338 -8.52 -18.87 5.06
CA VAL A 338 -9.10 -17.58 4.75
C VAL A 338 -10.59 -17.80 4.47
N PRO A 339 -11.52 -17.01 5.04
CA PRO A 339 -12.92 -17.07 4.63
C PRO A 339 -12.99 -16.80 3.12
N THR A 340 -13.41 -17.79 2.35
CA THR A 340 -13.83 -17.58 0.96
C THR A 340 -15.14 -16.79 0.99
N GLU A 341 -15.33 -15.85 0.05
CA GLU A 341 -16.44 -14.88 0.00
C GLU A 341 -17.87 -15.48 -0.04
N GLU A 342 -18.03 -16.80 0.01
CA GLU A 342 -19.31 -17.50 -0.18
C GLU A 342 -20.25 -17.50 1.04
N LYS A 343 -20.08 -16.61 2.03
CA LYS A 343 -20.96 -16.62 3.21
C LYS A 343 -21.38 -15.24 3.72
N TYR A 344 -21.89 -14.41 2.82
CA TYR A 344 -22.70 -13.23 3.21
C TYR A 344 -23.96 -13.03 2.37
N ASP A 345 -24.47 -14.07 1.70
CA ASP A 345 -25.88 -14.09 1.29
C ASP A 345 -26.66 -15.02 2.23
N THR A 346 -27.74 -14.47 2.80
CA THR A 346 -28.69 -15.07 3.76
C THR A 346 -28.34 -14.96 5.26
N GLN A 347 -28.65 -13.80 5.85
CA GLN A 347 -29.79 -13.63 6.78
C GLN A 347 -29.96 -12.15 7.15
#